data_AF-A0A496RM93-F1
#
_entry.id   AF-A0A496RM93-F1
#
_cell.length_a   1.000
_cell.length_b   1.000
_cell.length_c   1.000
_cell.angle_alpha   90.00
_cell.angle_beta   90.00
_cell.angle_gamma   90.00
#
_symmetry.space_group_name_H-M   'P 1'
#
loop_
_entity.id
_entity.type
_entity.pdbx_description
1 polymer ?
#
loop_
_entity_poly.entity_id
_entity_poly.type
_entity_poly.pdbx_seq_one_letter_code
_entity_poly.pdbx_strand_id
1 'polypeptide(L)' 'MLEEIKFRFIAGTAIEEAIQVARTAARIYSCIVKFRFNGVNMEVCSSDDINEKVTEYMSKLKGSKKCLIKKT' A
#
# COMPACT_ATOMS: atom_id res chain seq x y z
N MET A 1 8.88 -6.99 -19.15
CA MET A 1 7.45 -6.70 -18.95
C MET A 1 7.22 -6.67 -17.45
N LEU A 2 6.77 -5.56 -16.87
CA LEU A 2 6.39 -5.47 -15.46
C LEU A 2 4.89 -5.75 -15.39
N GLU A 3 4.51 -6.95 -14.96
CA GLU A 3 3.10 -7.31 -14.75
C GLU A 3 2.58 -6.66 -13.46
N GLU A 4 1.51 -5.88 -13.56
CA GLU A 4 0.82 -5.29 -12.41
C GLU A 4 -0.07 -6.34 -11.74
N ILE A 5 0.37 -6.87 -10.60
CA ILE A 5 -0.40 -7.85 -9.83
C ILE A 5 -1.44 -7.11 -8.97
N LYS A 6 -2.73 -7.27 -9.31
CA LYS A 6 -3.84 -6.69 -8.54
C LYS A 6 -4.23 -7.59 -7.38
N PHE A 7 -4.02 -7.13 -6.16
CA PHE A 7 -4.50 -7.79 -4.95
C PHE A 7 -5.89 -7.28 -4.53
N ARG A 8 -6.80 -8.20 -4.19
CA ARG A 8 -8.05 -7.91 -3.47
C ARG A 8 -7.92 -8.46 -2.06
N PHE A 9 -8.02 -7.58 -1.07
CA PHE A 9 -8.04 -7.96 0.34
C PHE A 9 -9.49 -7.99 0.84
N ILE A 10 -9.79 -8.91 1.75
CA ILE A 10 -11.13 -9.04 2.36
C ILE A 10 -11.32 -7.91 3.37
N ALA A 11 -12.57 -7.47 3.56
CA ALA A 11 -12.88 -6.53 4.63
C ALA A 11 -12.51 -7.12 6.00
N GLY A 12 -11.71 -6.40 6.79
CA GLY A 12 -11.20 -6.85 8.08
C GLY A 12 -9.75 -7.34 8.07
N THR A 13 -9.13 -7.53 6.89
CA THR A 13 -7.69 -7.79 6.79
C THR A 13 -6.90 -6.62 7.38
N ALA A 14 -5.87 -6.91 8.18
CA ALA A 14 -4.97 -5.89 8.69
C ALA A 14 -4.05 -5.36 7.59
N ILE A 15 -3.72 -4.06 7.62
CA ILE A 15 -2.82 -3.46 6.62
C ILE A 15 -1.42 -4.11 6.63
N GLU A 16 -0.95 -4.55 7.79
CA GLU A 16 0.31 -5.28 7.97
C GLU A 16 0.33 -6.57 7.13
N GLU A 17 -0.74 -7.37 7.22
CA GLU A 17 -0.88 -8.58 6.40
C GLU A 17 -0.91 -8.26 4.91
N ALA A 18 -1.63 -7.20 4.52
CA ALA A 18 -1.70 -6.79 3.12
C ALA A 18 -0.33 -6.39 2.55
N ILE A 19 0.46 -5.64 3.32
CA ILE A 19 1.83 -5.26 2.96
C ILE A 19 2.75 -6.49 2.93
N GLN A 20 2.60 -7.42 3.87
CA GLN A 20 3.41 -8.64 3.91
C GLN A 20 3.16 -9.55 2.70
N VAL A 21 1.90 -9.71 2.30
CA VAL A 21 1.52 -10.43 1.08
C VAL A 21 2.10 -9.74 -0.16
N ALA A 22 1.95 -8.42 -0.27
CA ALA A 22 2.49 -7.64 -1.38
C ALA A 22 4.02 -7.74 -1.46
N ARG A 23 4.73 -7.68 -0.33
CA ARG A 23 6.19 -7.85 -0.24
C ARG A 23 6.63 -9.24 -0.67
N THR A 24 5.89 -10.27 -0.28
CA THR A 24 6.16 -11.66 -0.68
C THR A 24 6.01 -11.80 -2.20
N ALA A 25 4.95 -11.23 -2.78
CA ALA A 25 4.77 -11.20 -4.22
C ALA A 25 5.87 -10.40 -4.93
N ALA A 26 6.23 -9.22 -4.42
CA ALA A 26 7.34 -8.42 -4.93
C ALA A 26 8.65 -9.22 -4.99
N ARG A 27 8.90 -10.07 -3.99
CA ARG A 27 10.07 -10.96 -3.94
C ARG A 27 9.98 -12.09 -4.98
N ILE A 28 8.84 -12.78 -5.08
CA ILE A 28 8.66 -13.91 -6.01
C ILE A 28 8.79 -13.44 -7.46
N TYR A 29 8.14 -12.33 -7.79
CA TYR A 29 8.06 -11.82 -9.15
C TYR A 29 9.17 -10.81 -9.48
N SER A 30 10.07 -10.53 -8.53
CA SER A 30 11.14 -9.52 -8.65
C SER A 30 10.62 -8.19 -9.22
N CYS A 31 9.48 -7.73 -8.70
CA CYS A 31 8.76 -6.57 -9.18
C CYS A 31 8.28 -5.67 -8.04
N ILE A 32 7.83 -4.48 -8.39
CA ILE A 32 7.16 -3.56 -7.46
C ILE A 32 5.67 -3.88 -7.47
N VAL A 33 5.08 -4.13 -6.30
CA VAL A 33 3.66 -4.41 -6.17
C VAL A 33 2.91 -3.14 -5.79
N LYS A 34 1.95 -2.76 -6.64
CA LYS A 34 1.04 -1.64 -6.41
C LYS A 34 -0.34 -2.17 -6.04
N PHE A 35 -0.90 -1.70 -4.94
CA PHE A 35 -2.25 -2.08 -4.55
C PHE A 35 -2.98 -0.92 -3.88
N ARG A 36 -4.31 -1.01 -3.86
CA ARG A 36 -5.18 -0.04 -3.21
C ARG A 36 -5.79 -0.65 -1.95
N PHE A 37 -5.61 0.02 -0.82
CA PHE A 37 -6.14 -0.43 0.47
C PHE A 37 -6.93 0.70 1.13
N ASN A 38 -8.21 0.47 1.43
CA ASN A 38 -9.13 1.47 1.99
C ASN A 38 -9.07 2.84 1.30
N GLY A 39 -8.94 2.84 -0.02
CA GLY A 39 -8.90 4.06 -0.84
C GLY A 39 -7.49 4.65 -1.05
N VAL A 40 -6.48 4.22 -0.28
CA VAL A 40 -5.09 4.68 -0.40
C VAL A 40 -4.31 3.79 -1.36
N ASN A 41 -3.56 4.40 -2.28
CA ASN A 41 -2.64 3.69 -3.17
C ASN A 41 -1.30 3.47 -2.46
N MET A 42 -0.88 2.21 -2.42
CA MET A 42 0.36 1.74 -1.79
C MET A 42 1.26 1.10 -2.83
N GLU A 43 2.56 1.26 -2.62
CA GLU A 43 3.62 0.65 -3.42
C GLU A 43 4.59 -0.05 -2.47
N VAL A 44 4.87 -1.33 -2.76
CA VAL A 44 5.70 -2.20 -1.92
C VAL A 44 6.73 -2.94 -2.77
N CYS A 45 7.98 -2.86 -2.35
CA CYS A 45 9.14 -3.58 -2.84
C CYS A 45 9.50 -4.74 -1.91
N SER A 46 10.31 -5.68 -2.40
CA SER A 46 10.75 -6.85 -1.62
C SER A 46 11.65 -6.49 -0.43
N SER A 47 12.35 -5.35 -0.51
CA SER A 47 13.27 -4.81 0.50
C SER A 47 12.61 -3.89 1.52
N ASP A 48 11.32 -3.56 1.36
CA ASP A 48 10.67 -2.58 2.21
C ASP A 48 10.43 -3.12 3.63
N ASP A 49 10.60 -2.23 4.61
CA ASP A 49 10.18 -2.49 5.98
C ASP A 49 8.65 -2.37 6.11
N ILE A 50 8.05 -3.34 6.79
CA ILE A 50 6.58 -3.42 6.92
C ILE A 50 6.07 -2.28 7.81
N ASN A 51 6.76 -1.99 8.93
CA ASN A 51 6.32 -0.96 9.88
C ASN A 51 6.41 0.45 9.27
N GLU A 52 7.45 0.69 8.48
CA GLU A 52 7.58 1.94 7.72
C GLU A 52 6.42 2.11 6.74
N LYS A 53 6.08 1.06 5.97
CA LYS A 53 4.95 1.10 5.03
C LYS A 53 3.59 1.24 5.71
N VAL A 54 3.40 0.63 6.87
CA VAL A 54 2.19 0.83 7.70
C VAL A 54 2.11 2.29 8.17
N THR A 55 3.23 2.86 8.61
CA THR A 55 3.29 4.26 9.05
C THR A 55 3.02 5.23 7.90
N GLU A 56 3.56 4.94 6.71
CA GLU A 56 3.28 5.67 5.46
C GLU A 56 1.78 5.61 5.12
N TYR A 57 1.18 4.41 5.16
CA TYR A 57 -0.25 4.22 4.95
C TYR A 57 -1.09 5.02 5.95
N MET A 58 -0.78 4.94 7.25
CA MET A 58 -1.52 5.68 8.28
C MET A 58 -1.40 7.20 8.10
N SER A 59 -0.24 7.67 7.65
CA SER A 59 -0.01 9.08 7.34
C SER A 59 -0.80 9.53 6.11
N LYS A 60 -0.85 8.72 5.05
CA LYS A 60 -1.67 8.97 3.85
C LYS A 60 -3.17 8.92 4.15
N LEU A 61 -3.60 7.98 5.00
CA LEU A 61 -4.99 7.85 5.45
C LEU A 61 -5.43 9.09 6.25
N LYS A 62 -4.57 9.61 7.13
CA LYS A 62 -4.78 10.88 7.85
C LYS A 62 -4.72 12.09 6.93
N GLY A 63 -3.80 12.10 5.97
CA GLY A 63 -3.62 13.16 4.98
C GLY A 63 -4.80 13.32 4.02
N SER A 64 -5.51 12.23 3.74
CA SER A 64 -6.72 12.22 2.91
C SER A 64 -7.91 12.98 3.52
N LYS A 65 -7.82 13.36 4.82
CA LYS A 65 -8.78 14.27 5.47
C LYS A 65 -8.38 15.75 5.40
N LYS A 66 -7.18 16.10 4.92
CA LYS A 66 -6.88 17.48 4.53
C LYS A 66 -7.37 17.68 3.11
N CYS A 67 -8.69 17.84 2.98
CA CYS A 67 -9.25 18.63 1.90
C CYS A 67 -8.52 19.98 1.95
N LEU A 68 -7.59 20.17 1.03
CA LEU A 68 -6.99 21.46 0.76
C LEU A 68 -8.13 22.36 0.30
N ILE A 69 -8.77 23.00 1.28
CA ILE A 69 -9.42 24.28 1.07
C ILE A 69 -8.28 25.23 0.68
N LYS A 70 -7.86 25.20 -0.58
CA LYS A 70 -7.25 26.38 -1.18
C LYS A 70 -8.41 27.36 -1.34
N LYS A 71 -8.61 28.17 -0.29
CA LYS A 71 -9.35 29.41 -0.36
C LYS A 71 -8.66 30.29 -1.41
N THR A 72 -9.51 30.88 -2.24
CA THR A 72 -9.28 32.06 -3.12
C THR A 72 -8.35 31.87 -4.31
#